data_AF-A0ABD3QSD6-F1
#
_entry.id   AF-A0ABD3QSD6-F1
#
_cell.length_a   1.000
_cell.length_b   1.000
_cell.length_c   1.000
_cell.angle_alpha   90.00
_cell.angle_beta   90.00
_cell.angle_gamma   90.00
#
_symmetry.space_group_name_H-M   'P 1'
#
loop_
_entity.id
_entity.type
_entity.pdbx_description
1 polymer ?
#
loop_
_entity_poly.entity_id
_entity_poly.type
_entity_poly.pdbx_seq_one_letter_code
_entity_poly.pdbx_strand_id
1 'polypeptide(L)'
;MLPKLVQTSLRCNPSSLLARNFSSLSTSSFSSSTSTRPRSSFDLPDPRTSMSYQKSLDYTSNKWNPQLSKIVATIGPTSEQLDVLQDVVRCGMRVMRLNFSHATVEEVELRVKNLRACKGRHSMITSNEEVVTTSTGESTIHKNVRAILLDTRGPEIRMGKLANDHSGHETIHIESGAEVTLCTTDDVRDGGSTADKLYIDYSKLASCLSPGMKVLLDDGAIILTVTKIGIDGTSVICTADNSGELRSRAGVNLPGAETDLPAMSAKDRVDIKYGMTKDVDYVAASFIQNAEGVREIRAYMEECAKELVKEGQWEEGKPLPLIISKIESQSALSHFDDILEESDGIMVARGDLGVEVRAHNLSYHCIQTYDVFTFLHSSPQIPIQQVTNAQKEMVAACNAAGKPVIVATQMLESMAKNPRPTRAEVADVTNAIYDGADCVMLSGETAKGKYPVQTIQMMNEIISSAEHFTKHSMPGPNLQARERFVRGQKEREIRGLIGRSDVTKTVDSALASATVAAAEERDAAAIMVLTSQGVLPRLISAYRPNVPILAFCDNTKVAKQLMLHRGVHPIHVGDELINTPTAKRGVRAIQYAKQFGMVQEGDNVVVVARESATESDGLTADFATMKIATVP
;
A
#
# COMPACT_ATOMS: atom_id res chain seq x y z
N MET A 1 61.17 -25.05 33.27
CA MET A 1 60.72 -26.14 34.17
C MET A 1 59.46 -26.76 33.57
N LEU A 2 59.24 -28.07 33.76
CA LEU A 2 57.97 -28.79 33.49
C LEU A 2 57.18 -28.97 34.80
N PRO A 3 55.94 -29.50 34.81
CA PRO A 3 55.00 -29.79 33.71
C PRO A 3 53.80 -28.81 33.79
N LYS A 4 52.49 -29.05 33.57
CA LYS A 4 51.52 -30.14 33.19
C LYS A 4 50.28 -29.37 32.65
N LEU A 5 49.28 -29.86 31.89
CA LEU A 5 48.81 -31.16 31.36
C LEU A 5 48.68 -31.06 29.81
N VAL A 6 48.43 -32.06 28.93
CA VAL A 6 47.75 -33.39 28.96
C VAL A 6 46.20 -33.29 28.82
N GLN A 7 45.50 -33.89 27.83
CA GLN A 7 45.92 -34.65 26.63
C GLN A 7 44.83 -34.70 25.51
N THR A 8 45.27 -34.53 24.25
CA THR A 8 44.93 -35.32 23.02
C THR A 8 43.56 -36.06 22.87
N SER A 9 42.74 -35.69 21.88
CA SER A 9 42.58 -36.40 20.56
C SER A 9 41.38 -37.38 20.47
N LEU A 10 40.98 -38.02 19.35
CA LEU A 10 41.58 -38.27 18.01
C LEU A 10 40.45 -38.45 16.94
N ARG A 11 40.80 -38.65 15.65
CA ARG A 11 39.90 -39.02 14.53
C ARG A 11 39.90 -40.56 14.26
N CYS A 12 39.21 -40.99 13.19
CA CYS A 12 39.17 -42.34 12.57
C CYS A 12 38.19 -43.34 13.23
N ASN A 13 37.60 -44.32 12.54
CA ASN A 13 37.54 -44.64 11.09
C ASN A 13 36.23 -45.44 10.76
N PRO A 14 35.88 -45.68 9.49
CA PRO A 14 34.63 -46.39 9.12
C PRO A 14 34.77 -47.93 9.07
N SER A 15 33.60 -48.59 8.95
CA SER A 15 33.34 -49.97 8.51
C SER A 15 33.65 -51.17 9.45
N SER A 16 32.58 -51.77 9.98
CA SER A 16 32.39 -53.22 10.16
C SER A 16 30.89 -53.49 10.30
N LEU A 17 30.22 -54.10 9.32
CA LEU A 17 30.00 -55.55 9.20
C LEU A 17 29.32 -56.21 10.41
N LEU A 18 28.00 -56.40 10.33
CA LEU A 18 27.32 -57.61 10.78
C LEU A 18 25.94 -57.74 10.12
N ALA A 19 25.83 -58.54 9.06
CA ALA A 19 24.56 -58.88 8.44
C ALA A 19 23.95 -60.10 9.15
N ARG A 20 22.68 -60.00 9.58
CA ARG A 20 21.86 -61.16 9.96
C ARG A 20 20.41 -60.99 9.49
N ASN A 21 20.03 -61.91 8.60
CA ASN A 21 18.69 -62.46 8.40
C ASN A 21 17.51 -61.47 8.30
N PHE A 22 17.23 -61.01 7.07
CA PHE A 22 15.84 -60.76 6.68
C PHE A 22 15.14 -62.11 6.46
N SER A 23 14.08 -62.36 7.22
CA SER A 23 13.07 -63.40 6.93
C SER A 23 11.72 -62.72 6.83
N SER A 24 10.96 -63.03 5.77
CA SER A 24 9.65 -62.46 5.50
C SER A 24 8.61 -62.76 6.58
N LEU A 25 7.74 -61.79 6.91
CA LEU A 25 6.28 -61.97 6.85
C LEU A 25 5.48 -60.68 7.15
N SER A 26 4.28 -60.64 6.56
CA SER A 26 3.06 -59.89 6.95
C SER A 26 3.13 -58.40 7.34
N THR A 27 2.36 -57.60 6.61
CA THR A 27 1.84 -56.28 7.02
C THR A 27 1.06 -56.33 8.34
N SER A 28 1.36 -55.43 9.27
CA SER A 28 0.48 -55.09 10.40
C SER A 28 0.49 -53.58 10.65
N SER A 29 -0.67 -52.96 10.70
CA SER A 29 -0.83 -51.50 10.87
C SER A 29 -0.44 -51.04 12.28
N PHE A 30 0.63 -50.24 12.39
CA PHE A 30 0.97 -49.55 13.64
C PHE A 30 0.23 -48.21 13.73
N SER A 31 -0.83 -48.16 14.54
CA SER A 31 -1.46 -46.92 14.98
C SER A 31 -0.58 -46.23 16.03
N SER A 32 0.23 -45.25 15.61
CA SER A 32 1.04 -44.46 16.53
C SER A 32 0.17 -43.49 17.34
N SER A 33 -0.32 -43.94 18.50
CA SER A 33 -0.95 -43.07 19.49
C SER A 33 0.09 -42.10 20.04
N THR A 34 0.17 -40.90 19.45
CA THR A 34 1.09 -39.85 19.88
C THR A 34 0.73 -39.38 21.29
N SER A 35 1.55 -39.76 22.26
CA SER A 35 1.49 -39.20 23.61
C SER A 35 1.70 -37.68 23.55
N THR A 36 0.64 -36.93 23.79
CA THR A 36 0.66 -35.48 23.88
C THR A 36 1.27 -35.06 25.21
N ARG A 37 2.59 -34.81 25.21
CA ARG A 37 3.16 -33.91 26.22
C ARG A 37 2.42 -32.57 26.14
N PRO A 38 2.03 -31.95 27.28
CA PRO A 38 1.55 -30.58 27.26
C PRO A 38 2.65 -29.69 26.69
N ARG A 39 2.33 -28.88 25.67
CA ARG A 39 3.31 -27.97 25.07
C ARG A 39 3.75 -26.92 26.09
N SER A 40 5.05 -26.64 26.11
CA SER A 40 5.56 -25.49 26.86
C SER A 40 5.31 -24.18 26.09
N SER A 41 5.35 -23.05 26.79
CA SER A 41 5.33 -21.71 26.15
C SER A 41 6.59 -21.39 25.32
N PHE A 42 7.57 -22.29 25.29
CA PHE A 42 8.80 -22.20 24.51
C PHE A 42 8.85 -23.20 23.34
N ASP A 43 7.82 -24.05 23.19
CA ASP A 43 7.75 -25.02 22.11
C ASP A 43 7.40 -24.30 20.80
N LEU A 44 8.39 -24.16 19.91
CA LEU A 44 8.18 -23.58 18.59
C LEU A 44 7.04 -24.30 17.84
N PRO A 45 6.14 -23.57 17.15
CA PRO A 45 5.14 -24.17 16.28
C PRO A 45 5.78 -25.12 15.27
N ASP A 46 5.23 -26.34 15.14
CA ASP A 46 5.81 -27.36 14.26
C ASP A 46 5.77 -26.85 12.80
N PRO A 47 6.92 -26.67 12.12
CA PRO A 47 6.98 -26.14 10.75
C PRO A 47 6.33 -27.04 9.70
N ARG A 48 5.88 -28.24 10.08
CA ARG A 48 5.06 -29.13 9.23
C ARG A 48 3.56 -28.87 9.38
N THR A 49 3.12 -28.21 10.45
CA THR A 49 1.73 -27.70 10.50
C THR A 49 1.51 -26.57 9.51
N SER A 50 2.52 -25.73 9.28
CA SER A 50 2.56 -24.74 8.18
C SER A 50 2.84 -25.35 6.79
N MET A 51 3.14 -26.65 6.65
CA MET A 51 3.09 -27.33 5.34
C MET A 51 1.66 -27.62 4.88
N SER A 52 0.65 -27.59 5.76
CA SER A 52 -0.76 -27.65 5.33
C SER A 52 -1.13 -26.43 4.48
N TYR A 53 -0.56 -25.26 4.81
CA TYR A 53 -0.75 -24.00 4.09
C TYR A 53 -0.17 -24.01 2.66
N GLN A 54 0.89 -24.79 2.37
CA GLN A 54 1.33 -25.00 0.99
C GLN A 54 0.27 -25.67 0.11
N LYS A 55 -0.65 -26.47 0.68
CA LYS A 55 -1.82 -27.01 -0.05
C LYS A 55 -2.98 -26.01 -0.16
N SER A 56 -2.96 -24.88 0.55
CA SER A 56 -3.91 -23.77 0.37
C SER A 56 -3.42 -22.66 -0.57
N LEU A 57 -2.21 -22.82 -1.13
CA LEU A 57 -1.62 -21.95 -2.16
C LEU A 57 -1.84 -22.47 -3.58
N ASP A 58 -2.62 -23.56 -3.76
CA ASP A 58 -3.01 -24.02 -5.09
C ASP A 58 -3.99 -23.02 -5.73
N TYR A 59 -3.44 -22.14 -6.57
CA TYR A 59 -4.20 -21.15 -7.34
C TYR A 59 -5.01 -21.73 -8.51
N THR A 60 -4.96 -23.06 -8.72
CA THR A 60 -5.91 -23.78 -9.59
C THR A 60 -7.10 -24.34 -8.79
N SER A 61 -7.00 -24.40 -7.46
CA SER A 61 -8.11 -24.79 -6.60
C SER A 61 -9.12 -23.64 -6.43
N ASN A 62 -10.42 -23.95 -6.51
CA ASN A 62 -11.51 -23.00 -6.28
C ASN A 62 -11.74 -22.66 -4.78
N LYS A 63 -10.81 -23.01 -3.88
CA LYS A 63 -11.02 -22.81 -2.44
C LYS A 63 -10.77 -21.35 -2.04
N TRP A 64 -11.72 -20.78 -1.30
CA TRP A 64 -11.55 -19.45 -0.72
C TRP A 64 -10.38 -19.40 0.26
N ASN A 65 -9.46 -18.46 0.02
CA ASN A 65 -8.32 -18.16 0.86
C ASN A 65 -8.20 -16.62 0.95
N PRO A 66 -8.75 -15.98 2.00
CA PRO A 66 -8.90 -14.54 2.09
C PRO A 66 -7.59 -13.84 2.47
N GLN A 67 -6.96 -13.21 1.49
CA GLN A 67 -5.82 -12.31 1.69
C GLN A 67 -6.29 -10.99 2.35
N LEU A 68 -5.79 -10.69 3.55
CA LEU A 68 -6.25 -9.55 4.34
C LEU A 68 -5.62 -8.24 3.85
N SER A 69 -4.30 -8.09 3.86
CA SER A 69 -3.59 -6.97 3.24
C SER A 69 -3.61 -7.09 1.71
N LYS A 70 -3.44 -5.97 1.01
CA LYS A 70 -3.87 -5.81 -0.39
C LYS A 70 -2.69 -5.51 -1.31
N ILE A 71 -2.80 -5.93 -2.57
CA ILE A 71 -1.79 -5.66 -3.61
C ILE A 71 -2.28 -4.52 -4.50
N VAL A 72 -1.52 -3.43 -4.48
CA VAL A 72 -1.55 -2.35 -5.47
C VAL A 72 -0.51 -2.69 -6.54
N ALA A 73 -0.86 -2.63 -7.82
CA ALA A 73 0.10 -2.93 -8.88
C ALA A 73 0.03 -1.90 -10.01
N THR A 74 1.19 -1.39 -10.40
CA THR A 74 1.31 -0.48 -11.54
C THR A 74 1.17 -1.28 -12.83
N ILE A 75 0.23 -0.89 -13.67
CA ILE A 75 -0.04 -1.55 -14.95
C ILE A 75 0.60 -0.75 -16.08
N GLY A 76 1.27 -1.45 -16.99
CA GLY A 76 2.01 -0.88 -18.13
C GLY A 76 2.16 -1.89 -19.27
N PRO A 77 3.05 -1.64 -20.25
CA PRO A 77 3.15 -2.41 -21.49
C PRO A 77 3.30 -3.93 -21.32
N THR A 78 3.90 -4.41 -20.21
CA THR A 78 4.04 -5.86 -19.95
C THR A 78 2.80 -6.51 -19.32
N SER A 79 1.80 -5.74 -18.88
CA SER A 79 0.67 -6.25 -18.07
C SER A 79 -0.70 -5.66 -18.42
N GLU A 80 -0.81 -4.83 -19.45
CA GLU A 80 -2.04 -4.11 -19.83
C GLU A 80 -2.96 -4.86 -20.79
N GLN A 81 -2.45 -5.88 -21.48
CA GLN A 81 -3.25 -6.74 -22.36
C GLN A 81 -4.24 -7.57 -21.54
N LEU A 82 -5.44 -7.78 -22.08
CA LEU A 82 -6.60 -8.26 -21.31
C LEU A 82 -6.38 -9.64 -20.66
N ASP A 83 -5.66 -10.54 -21.33
CA ASP A 83 -5.30 -11.87 -20.84
C ASP A 83 -4.29 -11.80 -19.67
N VAL A 84 -3.20 -11.04 -19.83
CA VAL A 84 -2.19 -10.85 -18.79
C VAL A 84 -2.78 -10.10 -17.59
N LEU A 85 -3.61 -9.08 -17.84
CA LEU A 85 -4.29 -8.30 -16.79
C LEU A 85 -5.32 -9.15 -16.04
N GLN A 86 -6.04 -10.04 -16.74
CA GLN A 86 -6.94 -11.02 -16.13
C GLN A 86 -6.18 -11.95 -15.19
N ASP A 87 -4.97 -12.39 -15.56
CA ASP A 87 -4.13 -13.22 -14.70
C ASP A 87 -3.53 -12.44 -13.52
N VAL A 88 -3.15 -11.17 -13.69
CA VAL A 88 -2.76 -10.27 -12.60
C VAL A 88 -3.93 -10.06 -11.59
N VAL A 89 -5.16 -9.87 -12.07
CA VAL A 89 -6.39 -9.79 -11.25
C VAL A 89 -6.71 -11.11 -10.55
N ARG A 90 -6.44 -12.25 -11.20
CA ARG A 90 -6.66 -13.62 -10.69
C ARG A 90 -5.65 -14.02 -9.62
N CYS A 91 -4.37 -13.64 -9.79
CA CYS A 91 -3.30 -13.99 -8.85
C CYS A 91 -3.38 -13.19 -7.55
N GLY A 92 -3.56 -11.86 -7.60
CA GLY A 92 -3.46 -11.04 -6.38
C GLY A 92 -3.90 -9.57 -6.45
N MET A 93 -3.92 -8.92 -7.62
CA MET A 93 -4.18 -7.47 -7.66
C MET A 93 -5.58 -7.10 -7.13
N ARG A 94 -5.65 -6.00 -6.38
CA ARG A 94 -6.89 -5.37 -5.86
C ARG A 94 -7.08 -3.94 -6.36
N VAL A 95 -5.98 -3.20 -6.49
CA VAL A 95 -5.96 -1.83 -7.02
C VAL A 95 -4.98 -1.75 -8.19
N MET A 96 -5.43 -1.23 -9.32
CA MET A 96 -4.59 -0.88 -10.45
C MET A 96 -4.04 0.54 -10.26
N ARG A 97 -2.71 0.68 -10.20
CA ARG A 97 -2.05 1.98 -10.27
C ARG A 97 -1.78 2.36 -11.73
N LEU A 98 -2.15 3.58 -12.09
CA LEU A 98 -1.82 4.25 -13.34
C LEU A 98 -0.83 5.37 -13.04
N ASN A 99 0.36 5.33 -13.64
CA ASN A 99 1.39 6.36 -13.42
C ASN A 99 1.30 7.45 -14.51
N PHE A 100 0.72 8.59 -14.19
CA PHE A 100 0.51 9.69 -15.14
C PHE A 100 1.79 10.49 -15.44
N SER A 101 2.92 10.18 -14.78
CA SER A 101 4.25 10.68 -15.16
C SER A 101 4.70 10.21 -16.55
N HIS A 102 4.14 9.11 -17.06
CA HIS A 102 4.52 8.50 -18.34
C HIS A 102 3.33 8.10 -19.22
N ALA A 103 2.18 7.75 -18.63
CA ALA A 103 1.07 7.19 -19.39
C ALA A 103 0.42 8.21 -20.34
N THR A 104 0.14 7.78 -21.58
CA THR A 104 -0.65 8.58 -22.53
C THR A 104 -2.16 8.38 -22.29
N VAL A 105 -2.98 9.22 -22.93
CA VAL A 105 -4.45 9.12 -22.91
C VAL A 105 -4.90 7.74 -23.41
N GLU A 106 -4.34 7.29 -24.53
CA GLU A 106 -4.66 6.02 -25.19
C GLU A 106 -4.29 4.81 -24.32
N GLU A 107 -3.12 4.87 -23.66
CA GLU A 107 -2.70 3.85 -22.70
C GLU A 107 -3.63 3.78 -21.50
N VAL A 108 -4.06 4.93 -20.95
CA VAL A 108 -5.01 4.98 -19.83
C VAL A 108 -6.35 4.38 -20.24
N GLU A 109 -6.89 4.71 -21.42
CA GLU A 109 -8.15 4.14 -21.90
C GLU A 109 -8.05 2.63 -22.12
N LEU A 110 -6.95 2.12 -22.68
CA LEU A 110 -6.71 0.69 -22.82
C LEU A 110 -6.69 -0.02 -21.45
N ARG A 111 -5.93 0.51 -20.49
CA ARG A 111 -5.77 -0.07 -19.14
C ARG A 111 -7.09 -0.05 -18.35
N VAL A 112 -7.81 1.07 -18.38
CA VAL A 112 -9.14 1.21 -17.75
C VAL A 112 -10.13 0.23 -18.39
N LYS A 113 -10.25 0.20 -19.72
CA LYS A 113 -11.14 -0.70 -20.47
C LYS A 113 -10.86 -2.16 -20.12
N ASN A 114 -9.60 -2.59 -20.19
CA ASN A 114 -9.23 -3.97 -19.94
C ASN A 114 -9.45 -4.36 -18.47
N LEU A 115 -9.19 -3.47 -17.49
CA LEU A 115 -9.51 -3.78 -16.08
C LEU A 115 -11.01 -3.95 -15.85
N ARG A 116 -11.86 -3.09 -16.44
CA ARG A 116 -13.31 -3.21 -16.30
C ARG A 116 -13.87 -4.44 -17.04
N ALA A 117 -13.16 -4.98 -18.04
CA ALA A 117 -13.47 -6.25 -18.72
C ALA A 117 -12.94 -7.50 -18.00
N CYS A 118 -11.87 -7.40 -17.20
CA CYS A 118 -11.36 -8.50 -16.37
C CYS A 118 -12.43 -8.96 -15.37
N LYS A 119 -12.51 -10.27 -15.13
CA LYS A 119 -13.42 -10.88 -14.15
C LYS A 119 -12.72 -11.19 -12.82
N GLY A 120 -13.40 -11.04 -11.69
CA GLY A 120 -12.90 -11.43 -10.37
C GLY A 120 -13.20 -12.90 -10.05
N ARG A 121 -12.47 -13.53 -9.10
CA ARG A 121 -12.67 -14.96 -8.74
C ARG A 121 -14.13 -15.33 -8.46
N HIS A 122 -14.93 -14.42 -7.90
CA HIS A 122 -16.34 -14.65 -7.56
C HIS A 122 -17.23 -14.87 -8.80
N SER A 123 -16.80 -14.49 -10.01
CA SER A 123 -17.54 -14.75 -11.25
C SER A 123 -17.36 -16.17 -11.80
N MET A 124 -16.49 -16.99 -11.20
CA MET A 124 -16.22 -18.37 -11.69
C MET A 124 -17.06 -19.43 -10.97
N ILE A 125 -17.89 -19.01 -10.00
CA ILE A 125 -18.67 -19.91 -9.15
C ILE A 125 -20.10 -20.09 -9.69
N THR A 126 -20.59 -19.15 -10.50
CA THR A 126 -21.81 -19.28 -11.30
C THR A 126 -21.53 -20.07 -12.59
N SER A 127 -21.24 -21.37 -12.47
CA SER A 127 -21.04 -22.27 -13.62
C SER A 127 -22.35 -22.77 -14.25
N ASN A 128 -23.50 -22.45 -13.65
CA ASN A 128 -24.82 -22.72 -14.20
C ASN A 128 -25.39 -21.42 -14.80
N GLU A 129 -25.82 -21.47 -16.05
CA GLU A 129 -26.06 -20.31 -16.90
C GLU A 129 -27.43 -19.63 -16.70
N GLU A 130 -27.73 -19.17 -15.49
CA GLU A 130 -28.78 -18.16 -15.29
C GLU A 130 -28.15 -16.80 -14.98
N VAL A 131 -28.12 -15.94 -16.00
CA VAL A 131 -27.94 -14.49 -15.80
C VAL A 131 -29.22 -13.97 -15.16
N VAL A 132 -29.29 -13.99 -13.83
CA VAL A 132 -30.35 -13.27 -13.11
C VAL A 132 -30.14 -11.79 -13.39
N THR A 133 -31.00 -11.21 -14.22
CA THR A 133 -31.07 -9.75 -14.37
C THR A 133 -31.81 -9.16 -13.16
N THR A 134 -31.30 -8.05 -12.64
CA THR A 134 -32.06 -7.24 -11.68
C THR A 134 -33.31 -6.67 -12.36
N SER A 135 -34.28 -6.19 -11.55
CA SER A 135 -35.42 -5.42 -12.08
C SER A 135 -35.02 -4.10 -12.77
N THR A 136 -33.76 -3.67 -12.63
CA THR A 136 -33.16 -2.54 -13.34
C THR A 136 -32.43 -2.93 -14.64
N GLY A 137 -32.43 -4.22 -15.01
CA GLY A 137 -31.82 -4.73 -16.24
C GLY A 137 -30.31 -5.01 -16.15
N GLU A 138 -29.71 -4.91 -14.97
CA GLU A 138 -28.29 -5.22 -14.77
C GLU A 138 -28.04 -6.73 -14.59
N SER A 139 -26.93 -7.23 -15.13
CA SER A 139 -26.47 -8.59 -14.89
C SER A 139 -25.93 -8.76 -13.47
N THR A 140 -26.38 -9.81 -12.76
CA THR A 140 -25.81 -10.22 -11.46
C THR A 140 -24.39 -10.81 -11.55
N ILE A 141 -23.85 -11.08 -12.75
CA ILE A 141 -22.47 -11.56 -12.89
C ILE A 141 -21.53 -10.50 -12.31
N HIS A 142 -20.89 -10.82 -11.19
CA HIS A 142 -20.24 -9.85 -10.31
C HIS A 142 -19.21 -8.96 -11.02
N LYS A 143 -19.61 -7.69 -11.21
CA LYS A 143 -18.78 -6.59 -11.72
C LYS A 143 -17.44 -6.56 -10.97
N ASN A 144 -16.35 -6.31 -11.71
CA ASN A 144 -15.01 -6.28 -11.12
C ASN A 144 -14.81 -5.05 -10.23
N VAL A 145 -14.96 -5.24 -8.92
CA VAL A 145 -14.81 -4.21 -7.87
C VAL A 145 -13.34 -3.75 -7.68
N ARG A 146 -12.41 -4.10 -8.58
CA ARG A 146 -11.04 -3.57 -8.55
C ARG A 146 -11.05 -2.06 -8.69
N ALA A 147 -10.32 -1.40 -7.81
CA ALA A 147 -10.20 0.04 -7.80
C ALA A 147 -9.07 0.51 -8.73
N ILE A 148 -9.14 1.78 -9.14
CA ILE A 148 -8.12 2.46 -9.94
C ILE A 148 -7.53 3.60 -9.11
N LEU A 149 -6.22 3.62 -8.99
CA LEU A 149 -5.43 4.67 -8.34
C LEU A 149 -4.67 5.43 -9.42
N LEU A 150 -4.98 6.72 -9.54
CA LEU A 150 -4.23 7.68 -10.36
C LEU A 150 -3.04 8.15 -9.55
N ASP A 151 -1.81 7.91 -10.00
CA ASP A 151 -0.59 8.46 -9.39
C ASP A 151 -0.19 9.70 -10.18
N THR A 152 -0.22 10.87 -9.52
CA THR A 152 0.08 12.16 -10.16
C THR A 152 1.55 12.27 -10.52
N ARG A 153 1.89 13.14 -11.47
CA ARG A 153 3.30 13.44 -11.77
C ARG A 153 3.91 14.27 -10.64
N GLY A 154 3.13 15.22 -10.11
CA GLY A 154 3.53 16.14 -9.06
C GLY A 154 4.42 17.27 -9.56
N PRO A 155 4.76 18.22 -8.66
CA PRO A 155 5.71 19.28 -8.93
C PRO A 155 7.16 18.76 -8.85
N GLU A 156 7.64 18.15 -9.92
CA GLU A 156 9.07 17.80 -10.04
C GLU A 156 9.94 19.02 -10.37
N ILE A 157 11.18 19.04 -9.86
CA ILE A 157 12.26 19.87 -10.41
C ILE A 157 13.10 19.01 -11.35
N ARG A 158 13.48 19.54 -12.52
CA ARG A 158 14.28 18.84 -13.53
C ARG A 158 15.39 19.69 -14.13
N MET A 159 16.39 18.98 -14.64
CA MET A 159 17.45 19.54 -15.47
C MET A 159 16.92 19.87 -16.87
N GLY A 160 17.58 20.80 -17.57
CA GLY A 160 17.26 21.17 -18.94
C GLY A 160 17.55 20.07 -19.98
N LYS A 161 17.70 20.48 -21.23
CA LYS A 161 18.22 19.59 -22.27
C LYS A 161 19.75 19.73 -22.37
N LEU A 162 20.44 18.59 -22.42
CA LEU A 162 21.89 18.57 -22.69
C LEU A 162 22.21 19.15 -24.07
N ALA A 163 23.34 19.83 -24.18
CA ALA A 163 23.72 20.55 -25.41
C ALA A 163 24.01 19.63 -26.60
N ASN A 164 24.65 18.48 -26.33
CA ASN A 164 24.98 17.50 -27.36
C ASN A 164 23.77 16.63 -27.75
N ASP A 165 22.77 16.48 -26.86
CA ASP A 165 21.72 15.47 -26.96
C ASP A 165 20.87 15.63 -28.23
N HIS A 166 21.20 14.89 -29.28
CA HIS A 166 20.47 14.87 -30.55
C HIS A 166 19.44 13.74 -30.60
N SER A 167 19.64 12.70 -29.80
CA SER A 167 18.85 11.45 -29.82
C SER A 167 17.78 11.31 -28.72
N GLY A 168 17.83 12.12 -27.65
CA GLY A 168 17.01 11.95 -26.45
C GLY A 168 17.54 10.90 -25.48
N HIS A 169 18.73 10.35 -25.74
CA HIS A 169 19.33 9.24 -25.00
C HIS A 169 20.80 9.48 -24.64
N GLU A 170 21.33 10.67 -24.91
CA GLU A 170 22.72 11.01 -24.61
C GLU A 170 22.92 11.41 -23.15
N THR A 171 24.14 11.18 -22.69
CA THR A 171 24.62 11.45 -21.34
C THR A 171 25.86 12.32 -21.40
N ILE A 172 26.16 13.00 -20.30
CA ILE A 172 27.45 13.65 -20.06
C ILE A 172 28.11 13.07 -18.83
N HIS A 173 29.43 12.91 -18.87
CA HIS A 173 30.21 12.54 -17.71
C HIS A 173 30.46 13.79 -16.84
N ILE A 174 30.25 13.66 -15.53
CA ILE A 174 30.71 14.61 -14.52
C ILE A 174 31.80 13.91 -13.70
N GLU A 175 32.92 14.59 -13.45
CA GLU A 175 34.02 14.06 -12.62
C GLU A 175 33.92 14.56 -11.17
N SER A 176 34.22 13.69 -10.19
CA SER A 176 34.38 14.07 -8.78
C SER A 176 35.43 15.19 -8.63
N GLY A 177 35.06 16.25 -7.91
CA GLY A 177 35.87 17.45 -7.74
C GLY A 177 35.65 18.54 -8.79
N ALA A 178 34.89 18.30 -9.86
CA ALA A 178 34.55 19.34 -10.84
C ALA A 178 33.68 20.45 -10.22
N GLU A 179 33.91 21.71 -10.64
CA GLU A 179 32.98 22.82 -10.36
C GLU A 179 31.81 22.74 -11.37
N VAL A 180 30.58 22.70 -10.86
CA VAL A 180 29.35 22.59 -11.65
C VAL A 180 28.43 23.75 -11.28
N THR A 181 28.07 24.56 -12.26
CA THR A 181 27.18 25.72 -12.08
C THR A 181 25.75 25.35 -12.46
N LEU A 182 24.83 25.47 -11.51
CA LEU A 182 23.39 25.34 -11.75
C LEU A 182 22.81 26.72 -12.07
N CYS A 183 22.04 26.86 -13.14
CA CYS A 183 21.45 28.13 -13.59
C CYS A 183 19.94 27.98 -13.80
N THR A 184 19.17 29.02 -13.48
CA THR A 184 17.72 29.08 -13.73
C THR A 184 17.36 29.94 -14.94
N THR A 185 18.34 30.25 -15.80
CA THR A 185 18.23 31.26 -16.87
C THR A 185 18.04 30.61 -18.25
N ASP A 186 17.14 31.18 -19.04
CA ASP A 186 16.68 30.58 -20.31
C ASP A 186 17.78 30.42 -21.39
N ASP A 187 18.94 31.09 -21.25
CA ASP A 187 20.09 30.99 -22.17
C ASP A 187 20.68 29.57 -22.27
N VAL A 188 20.43 28.71 -21.27
CA VAL A 188 20.91 27.32 -21.25
C VAL A 188 19.81 26.24 -21.24
N ARG A 189 18.53 26.64 -21.27
CA ARG A 189 17.39 25.72 -21.16
C ARG A 189 17.29 24.73 -22.33
N ASP A 190 17.26 25.27 -23.54
CA ASP A 190 16.81 24.55 -24.75
C ASP A 190 17.97 23.88 -25.51
N GLY A 191 18.84 23.19 -24.77
CA GLY A 191 20.05 22.55 -25.32
C GLY A 191 21.34 23.33 -25.03
N GLY A 192 21.45 23.94 -23.85
CA GLY A 192 22.68 24.60 -23.40
C GLY A 192 23.32 23.98 -22.16
N SER A 193 22.83 22.82 -21.69
CA SER A 193 23.37 22.18 -20.49
C SER A 193 24.59 21.30 -20.79
N THR A 194 25.70 21.54 -20.08
CA THR A 194 27.02 20.92 -20.21
C THR A 194 27.52 20.44 -18.84
N ALA A 195 28.67 19.74 -18.77
CA ALA A 195 29.22 19.23 -17.50
C ALA A 195 29.58 20.32 -16.49
N ASP A 196 29.89 21.53 -16.96
CA ASP A 196 30.25 22.72 -16.17
C ASP A 196 29.05 23.66 -15.89
N LYS A 197 28.00 23.65 -16.72
CA LYS A 197 26.82 24.51 -16.57
C LYS A 197 25.51 23.78 -16.90
N LEU A 198 24.63 23.62 -15.92
CA LEU A 198 23.35 22.91 -16.06
C LEU A 198 22.16 23.87 -15.86
N TYR A 199 21.16 23.82 -16.74
CA TYR A 199 19.88 24.49 -16.50
C TYR A 199 19.02 23.69 -15.53
N ILE A 200 18.34 24.36 -14.59
CA ILE A 200 17.36 23.78 -13.65
C ILE A 200 16.05 24.56 -13.76
N ASP A 201 14.92 23.87 -13.90
CA ASP A 201 13.60 24.50 -14.18
C ASP A 201 12.90 25.15 -12.98
N TYR A 202 13.55 25.21 -11.81
CA TYR A 202 13.04 25.86 -10.60
C TYR A 202 13.69 27.24 -10.35
N SER A 203 12.97 28.30 -10.71
CA SER A 203 13.46 29.69 -10.68
C SER A 203 13.86 30.24 -9.30
N LYS A 204 13.54 29.53 -8.21
CA LYS A 204 13.87 29.90 -6.83
C LYS A 204 15.02 29.08 -6.23
N LEU A 205 15.71 28.25 -7.03
CA LEU A 205 16.85 27.42 -6.63
C LEU A 205 17.89 28.14 -5.75
N ALA A 206 18.29 29.35 -6.14
CA ALA A 206 19.29 30.14 -5.42
C ALA A 206 18.79 30.72 -4.07
N SER A 207 17.48 30.69 -3.82
CA SER A 207 16.85 31.22 -2.59
C SER A 207 16.51 30.16 -1.55
N CYS A 208 16.36 28.89 -1.95
CA CYS A 208 16.13 27.75 -1.04
C CYS A 208 17.41 26.98 -0.68
N LEU A 209 18.54 27.29 -1.33
CA LEU A 209 19.83 26.65 -1.10
C LEU A 209 20.81 27.53 -0.32
N SER A 210 21.82 26.89 0.27
CA SER A 210 22.91 27.54 1.02
C SER A 210 24.20 26.70 0.94
N PRO A 211 25.39 27.32 1.12
CA PRO A 211 26.66 26.59 1.13
C PRO A 211 26.67 25.40 2.09
N GLY A 212 27.14 24.26 1.63
CA GLY A 212 27.14 22.98 2.34
C GLY A 212 25.88 22.11 2.16
N MET A 213 24.80 22.65 1.57
CA MET A 213 23.66 21.84 1.15
C MET A 213 24.02 20.93 -0.04
N LYS A 214 23.17 19.92 -0.27
CA LYS A 214 23.30 18.99 -1.40
C LYS A 214 22.28 19.33 -2.49
N VAL A 215 22.67 19.14 -3.73
CA VAL A 215 21.76 18.98 -4.87
C VAL A 215 22.04 17.59 -5.43
N LEU A 216 21.00 16.78 -5.61
CA LEU A 216 21.13 15.45 -6.19
C LEU A 216 20.53 15.48 -7.58
N LEU A 217 21.27 14.94 -8.55
CA LEU A 217 20.83 14.84 -9.93
C LEU A 217 20.66 13.37 -10.30
N ASP A 218 19.61 13.11 -11.07
CA ASP A 218 19.27 11.82 -11.64
C ASP A 218 19.14 10.68 -10.63
N ASP A 219 18.09 10.78 -9.80
CA ASP A 219 17.72 9.75 -8.82
C ASP A 219 18.85 9.47 -7.79
N GLY A 220 19.74 10.45 -7.59
CA GLY A 220 20.91 10.36 -6.71
C GLY A 220 22.22 9.89 -7.37
N ALA A 221 22.25 9.70 -8.69
CA ALA A 221 23.44 9.23 -9.42
C ALA A 221 24.62 10.23 -9.40
N ILE A 222 24.34 11.53 -9.40
CA ILE A 222 25.33 12.59 -9.17
C ILE A 222 24.93 13.39 -7.92
N ILE A 223 25.87 13.51 -6.98
CA ILE A 223 25.74 14.31 -5.77
C ILE A 223 26.61 15.56 -5.92
N LEU A 224 26.00 16.74 -5.77
CA LEU A 224 26.69 18.03 -5.78
C LEU A 224 26.63 18.67 -4.38
N THR A 225 27.75 19.23 -3.92
CA THR A 225 27.80 20.12 -2.74
C THR A 225 27.75 21.57 -3.17
N VAL A 226 26.78 22.35 -2.68
CA VAL A 226 26.72 23.81 -2.91
C VAL A 226 27.93 24.47 -2.24
N THR A 227 28.74 25.22 -3.00
CA THR A 227 29.90 25.95 -2.47
C THR A 227 29.63 27.44 -2.27
N LYS A 228 28.86 28.05 -3.18
CA LYS A 228 28.51 29.48 -3.18
C LYS A 228 27.22 29.71 -3.97
N ILE A 229 26.37 30.63 -3.49
CA ILE A 229 25.28 31.19 -4.30
C ILE A 229 25.88 32.26 -5.22
N GLY A 230 25.39 32.36 -6.46
CA GLY A 230 25.81 33.36 -7.42
C GLY A 230 25.41 34.79 -7.00
N ILE A 231 26.25 35.76 -7.39
CA ILE A 231 26.03 37.20 -7.11
C ILE A 231 24.81 37.72 -7.89
N ASP A 232 24.42 37.03 -8.96
CA ASP A 232 23.22 37.27 -9.77
C ASP A 232 21.92 36.86 -9.06
N GLY A 233 21.98 35.99 -8.04
CA GLY A 233 20.79 35.36 -7.44
C GLY A 233 20.06 34.38 -8.37
N THR A 234 20.67 33.99 -9.49
CA THR A 234 20.10 33.07 -10.50
C THR A 234 21.01 31.90 -10.86
N SER A 235 22.20 31.84 -10.24
CA SER A 235 23.11 30.70 -10.30
C SER A 235 23.47 30.16 -8.92
N VAL A 236 23.78 28.87 -8.85
CA VAL A 236 24.27 28.17 -7.66
C VAL A 236 25.48 27.34 -8.09
N ILE A 237 26.65 27.64 -7.53
CA ILE A 237 27.87 26.93 -7.90
C ILE A 237 28.14 25.85 -6.88
N CYS A 238 28.43 24.66 -7.39
CA CYS A 238 28.63 23.44 -6.63
C CYS A 238 29.97 22.76 -6.97
N THR A 239 30.38 21.81 -6.15
CA THR A 239 31.42 20.82 -6.48
C THR A 239 30.78 19.44 -6.53
N ALA A 240 31.14 18.63 -7.53
CA ALA A 240 30.68 17.24 -7.61
C ALA A 240 31.38 16.36 -6.56
N ASP A 241 30.62 15.66 -5.73
CA ASP A 241 31.15 14.73 -4.73
C ASP A 241 31.66 13.44 -5.40
N ASN A 242 30.95 12.95 -6.42
CA ASN A 242 31.23 11.71 -7.14
C ASN A 242 31.25 11.91 -8.66
N SER A 243 31.96 11.01 -9.37
CA SER A 243 31.85 10.92 -10.82
C SER A 243 30.63 10.10 -11.24
N GLY A 244 30.13 10.31 -12.46
CA GLY A 244 29.04 9.51 -13.05
C GLY A 244 28.51 10.06 -14.36
N GLU A 245 27.53 9.36 -14.95
CA GLU A 245 26.80 9.79 -16.14
C GLU A 245 25.50 10.51 -15.74
N LEU A 246 25.21 11.65 -16.38
CA LEU A 246 23.99 12.43 -16.19
C LEU A 246 23.16 12.46 -17.49
N ARG A 247 21.88 12.08 -17.41
CA ARG A 247 20.95 12.03 -18.57
C ARG A 247 20.24 13.36 -18.83
N SER A 248 19.88 13.59 -20.10
CA SER A 248 19.04 14.72 -20.51
C SER A 248 17.70 14.72 -19.75
N ARG A 249 17.26 15.89 -19.25
CA ARG A 249 16.04 16.06 -18.43
C ARG A 249 15.98 15.23 -17.15
N ALA A 250 17.14 14.96 -16.53
CA ALA A 250 17.27 14.32 -15.23
C ALA A 250 16.38 14.94 -14.14
N GLY A 251 15.99 14.13 -13.16
CA GLY A 251 15.34 14.62 -11.93
C GLY A 251 16.33 15.40 -11.06
N VAL A 252 15.83 16.36 -10.28
CA VAL A 252 16.62 17.20 -9.37
C VAL A 252 15.97 17.19 -7.99
N ASN A 253 16.70 16.67 -7.00
CA ASN A 253 16.30 16.67 -5.60
C ASN A 253 17.12 17.71 -4.83
N LEU A 254 16.48 18.39 -3.86
CA LEU A 254 17.08 19.49 -3.09
C LEU A 254 16.98 19.20 -1.58
N PRO A 255 17.73 18.22 -1.04
CA PRO A 255 17.35 17.62 0.23
C PRO A 255 17.55 18.54 1.43
N GLY A 256 16.47 18.76 2.16
CA GLY A 256 16.41 19.72 3.28
C GLY A 256 16.22 21.18 2.86
N ALA A 257 15.95 21.46 1.59
CA ALA A 257 15.45 22.75 1.14
C ALA A 257 13.92 22.83 1.32
N GLU A 258 13.41 23.97 1.76
CA GLU A 258 11.99 24.29 1.65
C GLU A 258 11.70 24.86 0.25
N THR A 259 10.82 24.20 -0.50
CA THR A 259 10.43 24.62 -1.85
C THR A 259 8.99 25.12 -1.84
N ASP A 260 8.72 26.26 -2.48
CA ASP A 260 7.37 26.81 -2.67
C ASP A 260 6.60 26.20 -3.84
N LEU A 261 6.90 24.94 -4.17
CA LEU A 261 6.29 24.21 -5.27
C LEU A 261 4.78 23.99 -5.02
N PRO A 262 3.91 24.22 -6.02
CA PRO A 262 2.45 24.06 -5.86
C PRO A 262 2.08 22.58 -5.72
N ALA A 263 1.07 22.26 -4.90
CA ALA A 263 0.67 20.88 -4.63
C ALA A 263 0.15 20.11 -5.87
N MET A 264 -0.20 20.84 -6.94
CA MET A 264 -0.47 20.32 -8.27
C MET A 264 0.28 21.15 -9.32
N SER A 265 1.03 20.49 -10.19
CA SER A 265 1.48 21.10 -11.44
C SER A 265 0.29 21.36 -12.38
N ALA A 266 0.50 22.15 -13.43
CA ALA A 266 -0.51 22.35 -14.47
C ALA A 266 -0.91 21.03 -15.18
N LYS A 267 -0.01 20.03 -15.23
CA LYS A 267 -0.33 18.70 -15.76
C LYS A 267 -1.23 17.93 -14.79
N ASP A 268 -0.92 17.93 -13.50
CA ASP A 268 -1.68 17.17 -12.50
C ASP A 268 -3.14 17.59 -12.43
N ARG A 269 -3.44 18.88 -12.62
CA ARG A 269 -4.83 19.36 -12.73
C ARG A 269 -5.58 18.72 -13.90
N VAL A 270 -4.96 18.71 -15.09
CA VAL A 270 -5.52 18.06 -16.28
C VAL A 270 -5.67 16.55 -16.07
N ASP A 271 -4.65 15.89 -15.50
CA ASP A 271 -4.65 14.46 -15.20
C ASP A 271 -5.77 14.09 -14.22
N ILE A 272 -5.97 14.88 -13.15
CA ILE A 272 -7.01 14.66 -12.13
C ILE A 272 -8.41 14.84 -12.73
N LYS A 273 -8.70 15.95 -13.44
CA LYS A 273 -10.02 16.14 -14.08
C LYS A 273 -10.29 15.03 -15.09
N TYR A 274 -9.31 14.67 -15.92
CA TYR A 274 -9.42 13.55 -16.86
C TYR A 274 -9.66 12.20 -16.15
N GLY A 275 -8.92 11.92 -15.07
CA GLY A 275 -9.09 10.71 -14.26
C GLY A 275 -10.50 10.58 -13.67
N MET A 276 -11.11 11.69 -13.25
CA MET A 276 -12.50 11.70 -12.80
C MET A 276 -13.48 11.27 -13.90
N THR A 277 -13.26 11.68 -15.16
CA THR A 277 -14.07 11.18 -16.32
C THR A 277 -13.96 9.66 -16.52
N LYS A 278 -12.90 9.02 -16.02
CA LYS A 278 -12.66 7.56 -16.10
C LYS A 278 -13.03 6.81 -14.83
N ASP A 279 -13.71 7.47 -13.89
CA ASP A 279 -14.12 6.92 -12.60
C ASP A 279 -12.94 6.32 -11.79
N VAL A 280 -11.80 7.04 -11.72
CA VAL A 280 -10.69 6.67 -10.80
C VAL A 280 -11.13 6.82 -9.35
N ASP A 281 -10.68 5.90 -8.51
CA ASP A 281 -11.21 5.70 -7.15
C ASP A 281 -10.33 6.35 -6.07
N TYR A 282 -9.05 6.51 -6.38
CA TYR A 282 -8.03 7.19 -5.58
C TYR A 282 -7.19 8.13 -6.44
N VAL A 283 -6.72 9.23 -5.85
CA VAL A 283 -5.61 10.05 -6.36
C VAL A 283 -4.45 9.92 -5.38
N ALA A 284 -3.35 9.31 -5.81
CA ALA A 284 -2.10 9.31 -5.06
C ALA A 284 -1.28 10.55 -5.45
N ALA A 285 -1.15 11.48 -4.51
CA ALA A 285 -0.62 12.81 -4.74
C ALA A 285 0.88 12.86 -4.43
N SER A 286 1.69 13.08 -5.47
CA SER A 286 3.15 13.12 -5.42
C SER A 286 3.69 14.40 -4.79
N PHE A 287 4.80 14.29 -4.06
CA PHE A 287 5.52 15.38 -3.39
C PHE A 287 4.68 16.29 -2.47
N ILE A 288 3.69 15.72 -1.77
CA ILE A 288 2.90 16.47 -0.76
C ILE A 288 3.79 16.88 0.42
N GLN A 289 3.89 18.18 0.68
CA GLN A 289 4.81 18.74 1.68
C GLN A 289 4.13 19.19 2.98
N ASN A 290 2.82 19.44 2.96
CA ASN A 290 2.04 19.95 4.08
C ASN A 290 0.53 19.69 3.90
N ALA A 291 -0.25 19.94 4.96
CA ALA A 291 -1.70 19.78 4.97
C ALA A 291 -2.45 20.65 3.95
N GLU A 292 -1.99 21.87 3.66
CA GLU A 292 -2.69 22.79 2.75
C GLU A 292 -2.69 22.27 1.32
N GLY A 293 -1.60 21.64 0.86
CA GLY A 293 -1.57 20.98 -0.44
C GLY A 293 -2.59 19.85 -0.60
N VAL A 294 -2.93 19.15 0.50
CA VAL A 294 -3.98 18.13 0.49
C VAL A 294 -5.38 18.76 0.37
N ARG A 295 -5.60 19.89 1.05
CA ARG A 295 -6.83 20.69 0.93
C ARG A 295 -7.00 21.28 -0.47
N GLU A 296 -5.91 21.75 -1.08
CA GLU A 296 -5.91 22.30 -2.44
C GLU A 296 -6.39 21.26 -3.47
N ILE A 297 -5.87 20.03 -3.37
CA ILE A 297 -6.29 18.90 -4.23
C ILE A 297 -7.76 18.54 -3.98
N ARG A 298 -8.20 18.53 -2.72
CA ARG A 298 -9.60 18.22 -2.36
C ARG A 298 -10.57 19.26 -2.94
N ALA A 299 -10.27 20.55 -2.77
CA ALA A 299 -11.04 21.65 -3.32
C ALA A 299 -11.08 21.63 -4.86
N TYR A 300 -9.95 21.31 -5.51
CA TYR A 300 -9.90 21.18 -6.97
C TYR A 300 -10.72 19.99 -7.50
N MET A 301 -10.73 18.84 -6.81
CA MET A 301 -11.63 17.73 -7.17
C MET A 301 -13.11 18.07 -6.96
N GLU A 302 -13.45 18.84 -5.93
CA GLU A 302 -14.81 19.35 -5.75
C GLU A 302 -15.24 20.30 -6.88
N GLU A 303 -14.35 21.19 -7.33
CA GLU A 303 -14.58 22.06 -8.48
C GLU A 303 -14.78 21.23 -9.76
N CYS A 304 -13.89 20.28 -10.03
CA CYS A 304 -14.00 19.35 -11.16
C CYS A 304 -15.32 18.59 -11.14
N ALA A 305 -15.80 18.10 -10.00
CA ALA A 305 -17.11 17.45 -9.92
C ALA A 305 -18.26 18.43 -10.25
N LYS A 306 -18.22 19.66 -9.75
CA LYS A 306 -19.23 20.71 -10.03
C LYS A 306 -19.24 21.13 -11.51
N GLU A 307 -18.14 20.94 -12.24
CA GLU A 307 -18.08 21.09 -13.70
C GLU A 307 -18.58 19.85 -14.42
N LEU A 308 -18.02 18.67 -14.12
CA LEU A 308 -18.33 17.41 -14.80
C LEU A 308 -19.81 17.00 -14.65
N VAL A 309 -20.50 17.40 -13.57
CA VAL A 309 -21.97 17.24 -13.44
C VAL A 309 -22.72 18.06 -14.50
N LYS A 310 -22.29 19.30 -14.79
CA LYS A 310 -22.89 20.15 -15.85
C LYS A 310 -22.57 19.61 -17.24
N GLU A 311 -21.39 19.00 -17.40
CA GLU A 311 -20.94 18.34 -18.64
C GLU A 311 -21.59 16.95 -18.86
N GLY A 312 -22.35 16.43 -17.88
CA GLY A 312 -22.97 15.09 -17.93
C GLY A 312 -21.97 13.93 -17.78
N GLN A 313 -20.76 14.20 -17.29
CA GLN A 313 -19.67 13.24 -17.11
C GLN A 313 -19.45 12.79 -15.65
N TRP A 314 -20.19 13.37 -14.70
CA TRP A 314 -20.20 12.96 -13.30
C TRP A 314 -21.63 12.97 -12.75
N GLU A 315 -21.94 12.05 -11.83
CA GLU A 315 -23.26 11.93 -11.22
C GLU A 315 -23.34 12.85 -9.98
N GLU A 316 -24.46 13.53 -9.77
CA GLU A 316 -24.65 14.38 -8.57
C GLU A 316 -24.61 13.53 -7.29
N GLY A 317 -23.90 14.01 -6.27
CA GLY A 317 -23.69 13.30 -5.00
C GLY A 317 -22.74 12.10 -5.04
N LYS A 318 -22.17 11.75 -6.21
CA LYS A 318 -21.21 10.63 -6.32
C LYS A 318 -19.90 10.93 -5.58
N PRO A 319 -19.39 10.00 -4.73
CA PRO A 319 -18.17 10.21 -3.96
C PRO A 319 -16.94 10.52 -4.83
N LEU A 320 -16.24 11.60 -4.49
CA LEU A 320 -14.96 11.99 -5.07
C LEU A 320 -13.90 10.89 -4.91
N PRO A 321 -12.85 10.85 -5.73
CA PRO A 321 -11.66 10.04 -5.47
C PRO A 321 -11.08 10.37 -4.09
N LEU A 322 -10.56 9.36 -3.38
CA LEU A 322 -9.91 9.55 -2.08
C LEU A 322 -8.42 9.89 -2.25
N ILE A 323 -7.91 10.84 -1.45
CA ILE A 323 -6.52 11.33 -1.55
C ILE A 323 -5.57 10.46 -0.75
N ILE A 324 -4.58 9.87 -1.42
CA ILE A 324 -3.48 9.12 -0.81
C ILE A 324 -2.22 9.97 -0.93
N SER A 325 -1.83 10.67 0.14
CA SER A 325 -0.64 11.53 0.09
C SER A 325 0.63 10.68 0.07
N LYS A 326 1.51 10.93 -0.90
CA LYS A 326 2.78 10.22 -1.06
C LYS A 326 3.85 10.98 -0.27
N ILE A 327 4.43 10.31 0.72
CA ILE A 327 5.47 10.89 1.57
C ILE A 327 6.82 10.58 0.93
N GLU A 328 7.34 11.58 0.21
CA GLU A 328 8.46 11.46 -0.73
C GLU A 328 9.65 12.36 -0.37
N SER A 329 9.53 13.26 0.62
CA SER A 329 10.58 14.23 0.98
C SER A 329 10.72 14.46 2.49
N GLN A 330 11.81 15.11 2.91
CA GLN A 330 12.01 15.51 4.30
C GLN A 330 10.93 16.49 4.80
N SER A 331 10.46 17.41 3.95
CA SER A 331 9.38 18.34 4.30
C SER A 331 8.07 17.60 4.60
N ALA A 332 7.77 16.56 3.80
CA ALA A 332 6.62 15.68 3.99
C ALA A 332 6.70 14.87 5.31
N LEU A 333 7.91 14.46 5.74
CA LEU A 333 8.10 13.83 7.04
C LEU A 333 7.92 14.82 8.21
N SER A 334 8.47 16.02 8.10
CA SER A 334 8.40 17.04 9.16
C SER A 334 6.97 17.50 9.44
N HIS A 335 6.09 17.49 8.44
CA HIS A 335 4.66 17.85 8.56
C HIS A 335 3.72 16.64 8.55
N PHE A 336 4.23 15.44 8.82
CA PHE A 336 3.49 14.19 8.58
C PHE A 336 2.17 14.08 9.37
N ASP A 337 2.13 14.48 10.65
CA ASP A 337 0.91 14.42 11.48
C ASP A 337 -0.24 15.24 10.85
N ASP A 338 0.05 16.43 10.32
CA ASP A 338 -0.93 17.32 9.71
C ASP A 338 -1.35 16.84 8.31
N ILE A 339 -0.41 16.32 7.51
CA ILE A 339 -0.70 15.68 6.21
C ILE A 339 -1.61 14.46 6.44
N LEU A 340 -1.32 13.64 7.44
CA LEU A 340 -2.13 12.47 7.81
C LEU A 340 -3.55 12.86 8.24
N GLU A 341 -3.76 14.05 8.83
CA GLU A 341 -5.11 14.50 9.20
C GLU A 341 -5.97 14.87 7.99
N GLU A 342 -5.44 15.59 7.02
CA GLU A 342 -6.17 16.00 5.81
C GLU A 342 -6.31 14.87 4.77
N SER A 343 -5.42 13.89 4.77
CA SER A 343 -5.40 12.80 3.76
C SER A 343 -6.44 11.72 4.04
N ASP A 344 -6.93 11.03 3.00
CA ASP A 344 -7.78 9.83 3.16
C ASP A 344 -6.94 8.56 3.41
N GLY A 345 -5.65 8.59 3.05
CA GLY A 345 -4.65 7.56 3.34
C GLY A 345 -3.24 8.03 3.00
N ILE A 346 -2.23 7.17 3.21
CA ILE A 346 -0.81 7.49 3.00
C ILE A 346 -0.13 6.46 2.10
N MET A 347 0.80 6.90 1.27
CA MET A 347 1.78 6.04 0.61
C MET A 347 3.19 6.37 1.10
N VAL A 348 3.86 5.37 1.69
CA VAL A 348 5.28 5.42 2.02
C VAL A 348 6.07 5.12 0.76
N ALA A 349 6.48 6.16 0.04
CA ALA A 349 7.09 6.09 -1.29
C ALA A 349 8.63 6.12 -1.17
N ARG A 350 9.20 4.94 -0.93
CA ARG A 350 10.59 4.75 -0.48
C ARG A 350 11.67 4.98 -1.55
N GLY A 351 11.28 5.22 -2.80
CA GLY A 351 12.20 5.53 -3.90
C GLY A 351 12.72 6.95 -3.74
N ASP A 352 11.85 7.91 -3.97
CA ASP A 352 12.11 9.34 -3.85
C ASP A 352 12.51 9.72 -2.41
N LEU A 353 11.82 9.16 -1.40
CA LEU A 353 12.24 9.30 0.01
C LEU A 353 13.60 8.63 0.31
N GLY A 354 14.03 7.68 -0.51
CA GLY A 354 15.37 7.06 -0.44
C GLY A 354 16.47 7.88 -1.14
N VAL A 355 16.09 8.84 -1.99
CA VAL A 355 16.97 9.84 -2.62
C VAL A 355 17.09 11.08 -1.74
N GLU A 356 15.98 11.56 -1.17
CA GLU A 356 15.89 12.73 -0.28
C GLU A 356 16.63 12.59 1.07
N VAL A 357 17.43 11.53 1.29
CA VAL A 357 18.05 11.17 2.58
C VAL A 357 19.58 11.08 2.54
N ARG A 358 20.24 11.34 3.67
CA ARG A 358 21.71 11.41 3.72
C ARG A 358 22.34 10.03 3.58
N ALA A 359 23.05 9.81 2.48
CA ALA A 359 23.81 8.57 2.23
C ALA A 359 24.76 8.25 3.40
N HIS A 360 25.64 9.17 3.78
CA HIS A 360 26.43 9.09 5.02
C HIS A 360 27.02 10.46 5.41
N ASN A 361 26.86 10.86 6.68
CA ASN A 361 27.83 11.69 7.42
C ASN A 361 27.45 11.74 8.92
N LEU A 362 27.81 10.69 9.65
CA LEU A 362 27.61 10.61 11.11
C LEU A 362 28.92 10.93 11.85
N SER A 363 29.04 12.16 12.33
CA SER A 363 29.84 12.42 13.53
C SER A 363 29.15 11.69 14.69
N TYR A 364 29.77 10.61 15.17
CA TYR A 364 29.18 9.61 16.10
C TYR A 364 28.73 10.15 17.49
N HIS A 365 28.82 11.45 17.76
CA HIS A 365 28.53 12.05 19.07
C HIS A 365 27.03 12.19 19.41
N CYS A 366 26.12 12.23 18.43
CA CYS A 366 24.70 12.51 18.73
C CYS A 366 23.87 11.30 19.15
N ILE A 367 24.43 10.08 19.18
CA ILE A 367 23.69 8.83 19.50
C ILE A 367 23.88 8.43 20.98
N GLN A 368 23.76 9.39 21.90
CA GLN A 368 23.80 9.13 23.36
C GLN A 368 22.57 9.64 24.14
N THR A 369 21.68 10.42 23.52
CA THR A 369 20.37 10.75 24.09
C THR A 369 19.33 9.72 23.67
N TYR A 370 18.58 9.18 24.64
CA TYR A 370 17.58 8.11 24.47
C TYR A 370 16.27 8.56 23.78
N ASP A 371 16.34 9.54 22.88
CA ASP A 371 15.19 10.13 22.20
C ASP A 371 15.40 10.14 20.67
N VAL A 372 14.93 9.06 20.03
CA VAL A 372 14.88 8.93 18.56
C VAL A 372 13.83 9.88 17.96
N PHE A 373 12.76 10.17 18.70
CA PHE A 373 11.63 10.97 18.24
C PHE A 373 12.07 12.41 17.99
N THR A 374 12.78 13.02 18.95
CA THR A 374 13.37 14.36 18.77
C THR A 374 14.44 14.37 17.66
N PHE A 375 15.24 13.31 17.49
CA PHE A 375 16.29 13.27 16.44
C PHE A 375 15.72 13.32 15.02
N LEU A 376 14.64 12.60 14.73
CA LEU A 376 14.03 12.56 13.40
C LEU A 376 13.34 13.89 13.02
N HIS A 377 12.78 14.61 13.99
CA HIS A 377 12.14 15.92 13.77
C HIS A 377 13.13 17.11 13.82
N SER A 378 14.31 16.94 14.45
CA SER A 378 15.33 18.02 14.58
C SER A 378 16.44 17.98 13.53
N SER A 379 16.55 16.89 12.76
CA SER A 379 17.59 16.72 11.74
C SER A 379 17.13 17.30 10.41
N PRO A 380 17.87 18.22 9.75
CA PRO A 380 17.42 18.84 8.49
C PRO A 380 17.41 17.88 7.28
N GLN A 381 17.66 16.59 7.48
CA GLN A 381 17.53 15.48 6.54
C GLN A 381 17.84 14.19 7.30
N ILE A 382 16.96 13.18 7.31
CA ILE A 382 17.25 11.89 7.95
C ILE A 382 18.35 11.11 7.18
N PRO A 383 19.17 10.28 7.84
CA PRO A 383 20.06 9.33 7.18
C PRO A 383 19.33 8.20 6.43
N ILE A 384 19.93 7.64 5.39
CA ILE A 384 19.32 6.57 4.57
C ILE A 384 18.88 5.34 5.39
N GLN A 385 19.64 4.96 6.42
CA GLN A 385 19.28 3.86 7.32
C GLN A 385 18.07 4.15 8.23
N GLN A 386 17.54 5.38 8.24
CA GLN A 386 16.31 5.74 8.96
C GLN A 386 15.06 5.60 8.08
N VAL A 387 15.15 5.42 6.76
CA VAL A 387 13.96 5.26 5.88
C VAL A 387 13.07 4.10 6.33
N THR A 388 13.66 2.99 6.79
CA THR A 388 12.92 1.84 7.34
C THR A 388 12.30 2.10 8.71
N ASN A 389 12.77 3.10 9.46
CA ASN A 389 12.18 3.52 10.73
C ASN A 389 11.05 4.53 10.48
N ALA A 390 11.25 5.48 9.57
CA ALA A 390 10.20 6.38 9.08
C ALA A 390 9.02 5.59 8.49
N GLN A 391 9.27 4.50 7.74
CA GLN A 391 8.23 3.55 7.32
C GLN A 391 7.42 3.02 8.51
N LYS A 392 8.09 2.56 9.57
CA LYS A 392 7.45 1.97 10.76
C LYS A 392 6.62 3.00 11.52
N GLU A 393 7.12 4.22 11.64
CA GLU A 393 6.45 5.33 12.32
C GLU A 393 5.23 5.81 11.53
N MET A 394 5.35 6.04 10.22
CA MET A 394 4.21 6.37 9.35
C MET A 394 3.14 5.28 9.37
N VAL A 395 3.51 4.00 9.25
CA VAL A 395 2.55 2.88 9.32
C VAL A 395 1.90 2.80 10.72
N ALA A 396 2.67 3.02 11.79
CA ALA A 396 2.13 3.04 13.16
C ALA A 396 1.16 4.21 13.41
N ALA A 397 1.41 5.38 12.83
CA ALA A 397 0.56 6.56 12.91
C ALA A 397 -0.70 6.42 12.06
N CYS A 398 -0.62 5.86 10.84
CA CYS A 398 -1.79 5.50 10.04
C CYS A 398 -2.69 4.49 10.76
N ASN A 399 -2.08 3.48 11.41
CA ASN A 399 -2.79 2.54 12.29
C ASN A 399 -3.48 3.26 13.47
N ALA A 400 -2.82 4.25 14.08
CA ALA A 400 -3.39 5.07 15.15
C ALA A 400 -4.56 5.96 14.67
N ALA A 401 -4.48 6.46 13.44
CA ALA A 401 -5.53 7.25 12.78
C ALA A 401 -6.71 6.40 12.26
N GLY A 402 -6.50 5.11 12.02
CA GLY A 402 -7.47 4.24 11.33
C GLY A 402 -7.53 4.46 9.81
N LYS A 403 -6.51 5.10 9.23
CA LYS A 403 -6.42 5.42 7.80
C LYS A 403 -5.53 4.40 7.06
N PRO A 404 -5.87 3.97 5.84
CA PRO A 404 -5.11 2.97 5.10
C PRO A 404 -3.71 3.46 4.71
N VAL A 405 -2.72 2.57 4.80
CA VAL A 405 -1.33 2.86 4.41
C VAL A 405 -0.77 1.86 3.40
N ILE A 406 -0.09 2.39 2.38
CA ILE A 406 0.59 1.65 1.32
C ILE A 406 2.11 1.73 1.54
N VAL A 407 2.78 0.59 1.64
CA VAL A 407 4.26 0.53 1.56
C VAL A 407 4.66 0.26 0.11
N ALA A 408 5.49 1.14 -0.47
CA ALA A 408 5.70 1.21 -1.91
C ALA A 408 7.18 1.24 -2.34
N THR A 409 7.35 0.97 -3.64
CA THR A 409 8.62 0.93 -4.41
C THR A 409 9.61 -0.16 -4.01
N GLN A 410 10.24 -0.76 -5.03
CA GLN A 410 11.30 -1.77 -4.96
C GLN A 410 11.00 -3.04 -4.12
N MET A 411 9.72 -3.31 -3.83
CA MET A 411 9.28 -4.42 -2.95
C MET A 411 9.71 -5.80 -3.48
N LEU A 412 9.76 -5.98 -4.80
CA LEU A 412 10.29 -7.20 -5.45
C LEU A 412 11.16 -6.86 -6.67
N GLU A 413 11.91 -5.74 -6.65
CA GLU A 413 12.55 -5.13 -7.84
C GLU A 413 13.32 -6.13 -8.72
N SER A 414 14.07 -7.07 -8.13
CA SER A 414 14.80 -8.08 -8.90
C SER A 414 13.91 -8.94 -9.80
N MET A 415 12.61 -9.08 -9.47
CA MET A 415 11.62 -9.78 -10.29
C MET A 415 11.24 -9.07 -11.59
N ALA A 416 11.55 -7.77 -11.74
CA ALA A 416 11.46 -7.10 -13.03
C ALA A 416 12.36 -7.79 -14.10
N LYS A 417 13.46 -8.42 -13.66
CA LYS A 417 14.46 -9.07 -14.51
C LYS A 417 14.56 -10.60 -14.32
N ASN A 418 14.17 -11.13 -13.16
CA ASN A 418 14.37 -12.53 -12.74
C ASN A 418 13.04 -13.24 -12.37
N PRO A 419 12.91 -14.56 -12.55
CA PRO A 419 11.66 -15.27 -12.22
C PRO A 419 11.45 -15.53 -10.71
N ARG A 420 12.33 -15.03 -9.83
CA ARG A 420 12.28 -15.19 -8.37
C ARG A 420 12.91 -13.97 -7.68
N PRO A 421 12.45 -13.59 -6.48
CA PRO A 421 13.00 -12.48 -5.72
C PRO A 421 14.28 -12.85 -4.96
N THR A 422 14.95 -11.85 -4.40
CA THR A 422 16.00 -12.02 -3.40
C THR A 422 15.42 -12.35 -2.02
N ARG A 423 16.27 -12.82 -1.09
CA ARG A 423 15.86 -13.02 0.31
C ARG A 423 15.58 -11.70 1.05
N ALA A 424 16.18 -10.60 0.60
CA ALA A 424 15.97 -9.27 1.19
C ALA A 424 14.57 -8.75 0.85
N GLU A 425 14.17 -8.83 -0.42
CA GLU A 425 12.83 -8.47 -0.90
C GLU A 425 11.73 -9.28 -0.22
N VAL A 426 11.91 -10.60 -0.07
CA VAL A 426 10.97 -11.45 0.70
C VAL A 426 10.85 -10.99 2.15
N ALA A 427 11.97 -10.63 2.79
CA ALA A 427 11.96 -10.13 4.16
C ALA A 427 11.34 -8.73 4.27
N ASP A 428 11.53 -7.87 3.29
CA ASP A 428 10.97 -6.51 3.24
C ASP A 428 9.44 -6.53 3.13
N VAL A 429 8.89 -7.26 2.14
CA VAL A 429 7.44 -7.48 2.02
C VAL A 429 6.87 -8.10 3.30
N THR A 430 7.56 -9.08 3.89
CA THR A 430 7.13 -9.70 5.16
C THR A 430 7.09 -8.68 6.31
N ASN A 431 8.11 -7.83 6.45
CA ASN A 431 8.17 -6.83 7.51
C ASN A 431 7.14 -5.71 7.32
N ALA A 432 6.85 -5.28 6.09
CA ALA A 432 5.77 -4.31 5.84
C ALA A 432 4.40 -4.80 6.35
N ILE A 433 4.11 -6.11 6.22
CA ILE A 433 2.90 -6.72 6.79
C ILE A 433 2.97 -6.81 8.32
N TYR A 434 4.14 -7.09 8.92
CA TYR A 434 4.31 -7.09 10.38
C TYR A 434 4.30 -5.68 11.00
N ASP A 435 4.67 -4.64 10.26
CA ASP A 435 4.52 -3.25 10.69
C ASP A 435 3.04 -2.83 10.74
N GLY A 436 2.19 -3.53 9.96
CA GLY A 436 0.72 -3.43 9.96
C GLY A 436 0.13 -2.87 8.65
N ALA A 437 0.93 -2.74 7.59
CA ALA A 437 0.50 -2.10 6.35
C ALA A 437 -0.76 -2.75 5.74
N ASP A 438 -1.72 -1.91 5.35
CA ASP A 438 -2.92 -2.37 4.64
C ASP A 438 -2.60 -2.84 3.23
N CYS A 439 -1.66 -2.15 2.59
CA CYS A 439 -1.29 -2.37 1.20
C CYS A 439 0.21 -2.45 1.01
N VAL A 440 0.62 -3.27 0.04
CA VAL A 440 1.97 -3.25 -0.52
C VAL A 440 1.88 -3.04 -2.04
N MET A 441 2.86 -2.33 -2.61
CA MET A 441 2.80 -1.87 -4.00
C MET A 441 3.95 -2.36 -4.89
N LEU A 442 3.59 -2.76 -6.11
CA LEU A 442 4.52 -3.05 -7.21
C LEU A 442 4.53 -1.92 -8.24
N SER A 443 5.72 -1.60 -8.73
CA SER A 443 6.02 -0.47 -9.61
C SER A 443 6.60 -0.94 -10.94
N GLY A 444 7.93 -1.06 -11.06
CA GLY A 444 8.58 -1.51 -12.30
C GLY A 444 8.35 -2.99 -12.57
N GLU A 445 8.19 -3.78 -11.51
CA GLU A 445 8.10 -5.24 -11.51
C GLU A 445 6.88 -5.78 -12.28
N THR A 446 5.81 -4.99 -12.36
CA THR A 446 4.58 -5.33 -13.09
C THR A 446 4.39 -4.51 -14.36
N ALA A 447 4.75 -3.21 -14.34
CA ALA A 447 4.47 -2.32 -15.47
C ALA A 447 5.43 -2.50 -16.66
N LYS A 448 6.69 -2.88 -16.39
CA LYS A 448 7.74 -3.12 -17.41
C LYS A 448 8.58 -4.38 -17.15
N GLY A 449 8.20 -5.19 -16.16
CA GLY A 449 8.93 -6.37 -15.73
C GLY A 449 8.65 -7.59 -16.61
N LYS A 450 9.60 -8.52 -16.71
CA LYS A 450 9.47 -9.75 -17.51
C LYS A 450 8.48 -10.78 -16.96
N TYR A 451 8.10 -10.65 -15.68
CA TYR A 451 7.36 -11.68 -14.94
C TYR A 451 6.16 -11.13 -14.14
N PRO A 452 5.29 -10.27 -14.73
CA PRO A 452 4.32 -9.48 -13.98
C PRO A 452 3.30 -10.34 -13.21
N VAL A 453 2.87 -11.47 -13.79
CA VAL A 453 1.95 -12.42 -13.16
C VAL A 453 2.64 -13.14 -11.99
N GLN A 454 3.89 -13.58 -12.17
CA GLN A 454 4.65 -14.29 -11.14
C GLN A 454 5.05 -13.38 -9.99
N THR A 455 5.34 -12.10 -10.23
CA THR A 455 5.57 -11.09 -9.18
C THR A 455 4.35 -10.91 -8.30
N ILE A 456 3.15 -10.80 -8.90
CA ILE A 456 1.88 -10.71 -8.17
C ILE A 456 1.62 -11.98 -7.35
N GLN A 457 1.89 -13.16 -7.94
CA GLN A 457 1.76 -14.44 -7.26
C GLN A 457 2.70 -14.51 -6.04
N MET A 458 4.00 -14.23 -6.24
CA MET A 458 5.01 -14.23 -5.19
C MET A 458 4.67 -13.26 -4.05
N MET A 459 4.23 -12.04 -4.38
CA MET A 459 3.78 -11.08 -3.37
C MET A 459 2.57 -11.61 -2.57
N ASN A 460 1.61 -12.26 -3.24
CA ASN A 460 0.45 -12.87 -2.57
C ASN A 460 0.84 -14.08 -1.69
N GLU A 461 1.81 -14.89 -2.11
CA GLU A 461 2.39 -15.98 -1.31
C GLU A 461 3.06 -15.43 -0.04
N ILE A 462 3.91 -14.40 -0.16
CA ILE A 462 4.59 -13.78 1.00
C ILE A 462 3.58 -13.18 1.98
N ILE A 463 2.62 -12.37 1.50
CA ILE A 463 1.58 -11.74 2.33
C ILE A 463 0.77 -12.80 3.09
N SER A 464 0.30 -13.83 2.39
CA SER A 464 -0.51 -14.88 3.02
C SER A 464 0.30 -15.72 4.03
N SER A 465 1.61 -15.85 3.83
CA SER A 465 2.51 -16.52 4.79
C SER A 465 2.75 -15.65 6.03
N ALA A 466 2.94 -14.34 5.85
CA ALA A 466 3.05 -13.38 6.94
C ALA A 466 1.76 -13.35 7.78
N GLU A 467 0.60 -13.23 7.14
CA GLU A 467 -0.72 -13.24 7.79
C GLU A 467 -1.00 -14.53 8.56
N HIS A 468 -0.69 -15.70 7.98
CA HIS A 468 -0.81 -16.98 8.66
C HIS A 468 0.07 -17.04 9.92
N PHE A 469 1.31 -16.52 9.85
CA PHE A 469 2.21 -16.47 11.00
C PHE A 469 1.70 -15.50 12.08
N THR A 470 1.22 -14.31 11.69
CA THR A 470 0.61 -13.36 12.63
C THR A 470 -0.60 -13.98 13.34
N LYS A 471 -1.49 -14.67 12.61
CA LYS A 471 -2.69 -15.29 13.20
C LYS A 471 -2.39 -16.41 14.20
N HIS A 472 -1.40 -17.27 13.91
CA HIS A 472 -1.22 -18.54 14.66
C HIS A 472 0.07 -18.64 15.48
N SER A 473 0.99 -17.68 15.38
CA SER A 473 2.33 -17.79 15.99
C SER A 473 2.88 -16.47 16.53
N MET A 474 2.40 -15.32 16.03
CA MET A 474 2.78 -14.00 16.51
C MET A 474 1.60 -13.01 16.41
N PRO A 475 0.57 -13.09 17.29
CA PRO A 475 -0.58 -12.18 17.25
C PRO A 475 -0.24 -10.73 17.66
N GLY A 476 0.95 -10.51 18.24
CA GLY A 476 1.43 -9.22 18.75
C GLY A 476 1.23 -8.02 17.81
N PRO A 477 1.62 -8.06 16.52
CA PRO A 477 1.42 -6.96 15.57
C PRO A 477 -0.03 -6.49 15.44
N ASN A 478 -1.00 -7.40 15.29
CA ASN A 478 -2.41 -7.03 15.15
C ASN A 478 -2.97 -6.45 16.46
N LEU A 479 -2.58 -7.03 17.61
CA LEU A 479 -2.94 -6.50 18.93
C LEU A 479 -2.35 -5.11 19.17
N GLN A 480 -1.06 -4.90 18.88
CA GLN A 480 -0.41 -3.60 19.00
C GLN A 480 -1.01 -2.56 18.05
N ALA A 481 -1.37 -2.94 16.82
CA ALA A 481 -2.04 -2.03 15.89
C ALA A 481 -3.43 -1.63 16.41
N ARG A 482 -4.19 -2.58 16.98
CA ARG A 482 -5.48 -2.33 17.66
C ARG A 482 -5.34 -1.41 18.88
N GLU A 483 -4.31 -1.61 19.70
CA GLU A 483 -3.98 -0.74 20.84
C GLU A 483 -3.56 0.67 20.41
N ARG A 484 -2.75 0.78 19.34
CA ARG A 484 -2.36 2.07 18.74
C ARG A 484 -3.57 2.82 18.20
N PHE A 485 -4.53 2.15 17.55
CA PHE A 485 -5.80 2.76 17.13
C PHE A 485 -6.56 3.33 18.33
N VAL A 486 -6.91 2.49 19.32
CA VAL A 486 -7.69 2.92 20.50
C VAL A 486 -7.01 4.08 21.26
N ARG A 487 -5.68 4.07 21.36
CA ARG A 487 -4.92 5.15 22.00
C ARG A 487 -4.85 6.43 21.16
N GLY A 488 -4.53 6.30 19.86
CA GLY A 488 -4.37 7.43 18.95
C GLY A 488 -5.65 8.23 18.74
N GLN A 489 -6.80 7.57 18.68
CA GLN A 489 -8.08 8.26 18.63
C GLN A 489 -8.36 9.07 19.92
N LYS A 490 -8.00 8.55 21.09
CA LYS A 490 -8.11 9.30 22.36
C LYS A 490 -7.13 10.48 22.40
N GLU A 491 -5.93 10.35 21.84
CA GLU A 491 -4.97 11.44 21.69
C GLU A 491 -5.50 12.53 20.74
N ARG A 492 -6.17 12.15 19.65
CA ARG A 492 -6.85 13.06 18.71
C ARG A 492 -8.00 13.84 19.35
N GLU A 493 -8.84 13.19 20.17
CA GLU A 493 -9.88 13.88 20.96
C GLU A 493 -9.26 14.91 21.91
N ILE A 494 -8.18 14.55 22.62
CA ILE A 494 -7.50 15.44 23.57
C ILE A 494 -6.86 16.65 22.86
N ARG A 495 -6.32 16.46 21.64
CA ARG A 495 -5.79 17.55 20.79
C ARG A 495 -6.90 18.42 20.17
N GLY A 496 -8.17 18.01 20.23
CA GLY A 496 -9.29 18.73 19.60
C GLY A 496 -9.33 18.64 18.07
N LEU A 497 -8.56 17.72 17.48
CA LEU A 497 -8.55 17.45 16.02
C LEU A 497 -9.87 16.81 15.54
N ILE A 498 -10.58 16.18 16.47
CA ILE A 498 -11.89 15.55 16.28
C ILE A 498 -12.85 16.06 17.37
N GLY A 499 -14.12 16.21 17.00
CA GLY A 499 -15.11 16.97 17.78
C GLY A 499 -15.81 16.12 18.84
N ARG A 500 -16.10 16.72 20.01
CA ARG A 500 -16.67 16.06 21.23
C ARG A 500 -17.87 15.12 21.02
N SER A 501 -18.61 15.21 19.91
CA SER A 501 -19.64 14.26 19.46
C SER A 501 -19.02 13.08 18.68
N ASP A 502 -18.00 12.46 19.26
CA ASP A 502 -16.86 11.96 18.47
C ASP A 502 -17.00 10.55 17.88
N VAL A 503 -16.29 10.28 16.78
CA VAL A 503 -16.27 8.99 16.05
C VAL A 503 -16.00 7.82 16.98
N THR A 504 -15.05 7.91 17.92
CA THR A 504 -14.79 6.81 18.86
C THR A 504 -15.86 6.61 19.93
N LYS A 505 -16.72 7.61 20.15
CA LYS A 505 -17.88 7.55 21.05
C LYS A 505 -19.20 7.31 20.28
N THR A 506 -19.16 7.27 18.95
CA THR A 506 -20.31 6.82 18.15
C THR A 506 -20.63 5.36 18.43
N VAL A 507 -21.88 5.02 18.16
CA VAL A 507 -22.36 3.64 18.12
C VAL A 507 -21.50 2.78 17.17
N ASP A 508 -21.04 3.33 16.05
CA ASP A 508 -20.26 2.63 15.02
C ASP A 508 -18.88 2.17 15.53
N SER A 509 -18.18 2.99 16.33
CA SER A 509 -16.89 2.58 16.94
C SER A 509 -17.08 1.49 18.01
N ALA A 510 -18.06 1.66 18.89
CA ALA A 510 -18.37 0.67 19.92
C ALA A 510 -18.80 -0.67 19.28
N LEU A 511 -19.62 -0.61 18.23
CA LEU A 511 -20.03 -1.77 17.44
C LEU A 511 -18.86 -2.42 16.70
N ALA A 512 -17.94 -1.65 16.12
CA ALA A 512 -16.76 -2.18 15.46
C ALA A 512 -15.82 -2.91 16.45
N SER A 513 -15.60 -2.35 17.64
CA SER A 513 -14.83 -3.02 18.70
C SER A 513 -15.49 -4.32 19.16
N ALA A 514 -16.81 -4.28 19.43
CA ALA A 514 -17.57 -5.45 19.85
C ALA A 514 -17.63 -6.54 18.76
N THR A 515 -17.72 -6.14 17.49
CA THR A 515 -17.69 -7.04 16.32
C THR A 515 -16.39 -7.82 16.26
N VAL A 516 -15.24 -7.16 16.42
CA VAL A 516 -13.94 -7.84 16.36
C VAL A 516 -13.76 -8.79 17.55
N ALA A 517 -14.14 -8.38 18.76
CA ALA A 517 -14.14 -9.27 19.93
C ALA A 517 -15.04 -10.50 19.72
N ALA A 518 -16.29 -10.30 19.29
CA ALA A 518 -17.24 -11.38 19.02
C ALA A 518 -16.78 -12.32 17.88
N ALA A 519 -16.05 -11.81 16.89
CA ALA A 519 -15.48 -12.63 15.81
C ALA A 519 -14.30 -13.48 16.30
N GLU A 520 -13.47 -12.95 17.21
CA GLU A 520 -12.36 -13.69 17.83
C GLU A 520 -12.88 -14.73 18.84
N GLU A 521 -13.84 -14.39 19.71
CA GLU A 521 -14.46 -15.30 20.70
C GLU A 521 -15.28 -16.46 20.09
N ARG A 522 -15.64 -16.37 18.81
CA ARG A 522 -16.45 -17.37 18.08
C ARG A 522 -15.69 -18.15 17.03
N ASP A 523 -14.39 -17.96 16.89
CA ASP A 523 -13.58 -18.49 15.78
C ASP A 523 -14.26 -18.25 14.41
N ALA A 524 -14.73 -17.02 14.18
CA ALA A 524 -15.54 -16.72 13.01
C ALA A 524 -14.76 -16.89 11.69
N ALA A 525 -15.40 -17.45 10.67
CA ALA A 525 -14.84 -17.53 9.32
C ALA A 525 -14.82 -16.16 8.64
N ALA A 526 -15.80 -15.30 8.93
CA ALA A 526 -15.92 -13.96 8.39
C ALA A 526 -16.74 -13.00 9.29
N ILE A 527 -16.42 -11.72 9.19
CA ILE A 527 -17.31 -10.62 9.56
C ILE A 527 -18.06 -10.20 8.29
N MET A 528 -19.37 -9.98 8.36
CA MET A 528 -20.21 -9.50 7.26
C MET A 528 -20.77 -8.13 7.61
N VAL A 529 -20.57 -7.13 6.76
CA VAL A 529 -20.95 -5.74 7.06
C VAL A 529 -21.80 -5.19 5.93
N LEU A 530 -23.01 -4.71 6.23
CA LEU A 530 -23.87 -4.04 5.27
C LEU A 530 -23.63 -2.53 5.36
N THR A 531 -23.35 -1.87 4.23
CA THR A 531 -22.97 -0.45 4.25
C THR A 531 -23.19 0.27 2.93
N SER A 532 -23.62 1.54 3.00
CA SER A 532 -23.69 2.43 1.83
C SER A 532 -22.53 3.42 1.75
N GLN A 533 -22.04 3.92 2.88
CA GLN A 533 -20.94 4.89 2.97
C GLN A 533 -19.57 4.24 3.29
N GLY A 534 -19.58 2.98 3.73
CA GLY A 534 -18.36 2.24 4.08
C GLY A 534 -17.73 2.61 5.43
N VAL A 535 -18.44 3.32 6.32
CA VAL A 535 -17.89 3.74 7.63
C VAL A 535 -17.53 2.52 8.49
N LEU A 536 -18.49 1.61 8.72
CA LEU A 536 -18.28 0.42 9.56
C LEU A 536 -17.13 -0.50 9.09
N PRO A 537 -16.98 -0.88 7.80
CA PRO A 537 -15.83 -1.70 7.38
C PRO A 537 -14.47 -1.03 7.59
N ARG A 538 -14.38 0.30 7.47
CA ARG A 538 -13.13 1.04 7.74
C ARG A 538 -12.78 1.00 9.23
N LEU A 539 -13.75 1.25 10.10
CA LEU A 539 -13.57 1.13 11.55
C LEU A 539 -13.21 -0.31 11.97
N ILE A 540 -13.92 -1.32 11.45
CA ILE A 540 -13.63 -2.74 11.73
C ILE A 540 -12.23 -3.12 11.19
N SER A 541 -11.80 -2.59 10.04
CA SER A 541 -10.43 -2.74 9.53
C SER A 541 -9.39 -2.13 10.47
N ALA A 542 -9.66 -0.96 11.06
CA ALA A 542 -8.75 -0.29 12.00
C ALA A 542 -8.56 -1.07 13.33
N TYR A 543 -9.57 -1.83 13.77
CA TYR A 543 -9.44 -2.80 14.87
C TYR A 543 -8.65 -4.09 14.49
N ARG A 544 -8.16 -4.19 13.23
CA ARG A 544 -7.22 -5.21 12.70
C ARG A 544 -7.60 -6.68 12.96
N PRO A 545 -8.82 -7.14 12.62
CA PRO A 545 -9.25 -8.53 12.83
C PRO A 545 -8.37 -9.56 12.09
N ASN A 546 -8.43 -10.78 12.61
CA ASN A 546 -7.75 -11.98 12.08
C ASN A 546 -8.62 -12.79 11.08
N VAL A 547 -9.64 -12.14 10.50
CA VAL A 547 -10.69 -12.74 9.65
C VAL A 547 -11.10 -11.74 8.55
N PRO A 548 -11.60 -12.18 7.38
CA PRO A 548 -12.10 -11.28 6.34
C PRO A 548 -13.34 -10.49 6.78
N ILE A 549 -13.45 -9.27 6.26
CA ILE A 549 -14.58 -8.36 6.41
C ILE A 549 -15.29 -8.29 5.06
N LEU A 550 -16.36 -9.07 4.88
CA LEU A 550 -17.19 -9.09 3.68
C LEU A 550 -18.10 -7.86 3.71
N ALA A 551 -17.73 -6.81 2.97
CA ALA A 551 -18.45 -5.54 2.95
C ALA A 551 -19.46 -5.52 1.79
N PHE A 552 -20.74 -5.70 2.11
CA PHE A 552 -21.82 -5.67 1.13
C PHE A 552 -22.26 -4.23 0.88
N CYS A 553 -22.17 -3.80 -0.39
CA CYS A 553 -22.40 -2.42 -0.81
C CYS A 553 -23.44 -2.31 -1.93
N ASP A 554 -24.29 -1.29 -1.81
CA ASP A 554 -25.16 -0.75 -2.86
C ASP A 554 -24.39 0.10 -3.88
N ASN A 555 -23.41 0.87 -3.41
CA ASN A 555 -22.70 1.87 -4.18
C ASN A 555 -21.38 1.31 -4.72
N THR A 556 -21.28 1.18 -6.04
CA THR A 556 -20.07 0.71 -6.74
C THR A 556 -18.83 1.57 -6.44
N LYS A 557 -18.96 2.87 -6.21
CA LYS A 557 -17.82 3.77 -5.91
C LYS A 557 -17.25 3.49 -4.53
N VAL A 558 -18.11 3.43 -3.51
CA VAL A 558 -17.73 3.08 -2.13
C VAL A 558 -17.15 1.67 -2.07
N ALA A 559 -17.73 0.72 -2.80
CA ALA A 559 -17.23 -0.65 -2.90
C ALA A 559 -15.78 -0.69 -3.43
N LYS A 560 -15.44 0.08 -4.48
CA LYS A 560 -14.05 0.22 -4.95
C LYS A 560 -13.17 0.91 -3.91
N GLN A 561 -13.65 2.00 -3.31
CA GLN A 561 -12.89 2.81 -2.33
C GLN A 561 -12.57 2.08 -1.01
N LEU A 562 -13.23 0.97 -0.73
CA LEU A 562 -12.86 0.07 0.36
C LEU A 562 -11.64 -0.81 0.05
N MET A 563 -11.19 -0.94 -1.22
CA MET A 563 -10.13 -1.90 -1.62
C MET A 563 -8.74 -1.67 -1.02
N LEU A 564 -8.42 -0.48 -0.49
CA LEU A 564 -7.15 -0.22 0.23
C LEU A 564 -7.15 -0.64 1.72
N HIS A 565 -8.27 -1.11 2.29
CA HIS A 565 -8.38 -1.37 3.73
C HIS A 565 -8.12 -2.85 4.06
N ARG A 566 -7.28 -3.14 5.05
CA ARG A 566 -6.92 -4.51 5.43
C ARG A 566 -8.13 -5.34 5.84
N GLY A 567 -8.18 -6.56 5.35
CA GLY A 567 -9.27 -7.51 5.63
C GLY A 567 -10.57 -7.21 4.87
N VAL A 568 -10.75 -6.03 4.28
CA VAL A 568 -12.01 -5.70 3.58
C VAL A 568 -12.07 -6.38 2.21
N HIS A 569 -13.16 -7.10 1.97
CA HIS A 569 -13.52 -7.71 0.69
C HIS A 569 -14.87 -7.14 0.27
N PRO A 570 -14.89 -6.06 -0.54
CA PRO A 570 -16.13 -5.42 -0.94
C PRO A 570 -16.87 -6.24 -2.00
N ILE A 571 -18.19 -6.34 -1.83
CA ILE A 571 -19.13 -7.11 -2.63
C ILE A 571 -20.24 -6.16 -3.06
N HIS A 572 -20.29 -5.81 -4.34
CA HIS A 572 -21.39 -5.03 -4.87
C HIS A 572 -22.63 -5.91 -5.06
N VAL A 573 -23.73 -5.55 -4.40
CA VAL A 573 -25.03 -6.23 -4.46
C VAL A 573 -26.15 -5.31 -4.98
N GLY A 574 -25.85 -4.02 -5.23
CA GLY A 574 -26.85 -3.02 -5.58
C GLY A 574 -27.96 -2.92 -4.54
N ASP A 575 -29.15 -2.51 -4.97
CA ASP A 575 -30.26 -2.22 -4.07
C ASP A 575 -30.92 -3.48 -3.48
N GLU A 576 -30.66 -4.69 -4.00
CA GLU A 576 -31.39 -5.91 -3.61
C GLU A 576 -31.25 -6.23 -2.11
N LEU A 577 -30.03 -6.09 -1.56
CA LEU A 577 -29.78 -6.36 -0.14
C LEU A 577 -30.34 -5.26 0.77
N ILE A 578 -30.52 -4.04 0.27
CA ILE A 578 -31.10 -2.93 1.03
C ILE A 578 -32.64 -2.99 0.98
N ASN A 579 -33.21 -3.27 -0.19
CA ASN A 579 -34.64 -3.50 -0.37
C ASN A 579 -35.13 -4.79 0.31
N THR A 580 -34.22 -5.72 0.64
CA THR A 580 -34.52 -6.85 1.53
C THR A 580 -34.94 -6.32 2.92
N PRO A 581 -36.10 -6.74 3.47
CA PRO A 581 -36.56 -6.32 4.79
C PRO A 581 -35.53 -6.58 5.89
N THR A 582 -35.35 -5.61 6.80
CA THR A 582 -34.25 -5.54 7.77
C THR A 582 -33.99 -6.85 8.53
N ALA A 583 -35.04 -7.53 8.99
CA ALA A 583 -34.94 -8.81 9.69
C ALA A 583 -34.33 -9.96 8.85
N LYS A 584 -34.42 -9.90 7.51
CA LYS A 584 -33.92 -10.91 6.57
C LYS A 584 -32.55 -10.58 5.97
N ARG A 585 -32.08 -9.33 6.06
CA ARG A 585 -30.83 -8.85 5.43
C ARG A 585 -29.61 -9.71 5.80
N GLY A 586 -29.47 -10.10 7.07
CA GLY A 586 -28.36 -10.93 7.52
C GLY A 586 -28.38 -12.36 6.94
N VAL A 587 -29.57 -12.95 6.77
CA VAL A 587 -29.72 -14.26 6.10
C VAL A 587 -29.35 -14.15 4.63
N ARG A 588 -29.73 -13.05 3.96
CA ARG A 588 -29.37 -12.80 2.55
C ARG A 588 -27.86 -12.58 2.35
N ALA A 589 -27.19 -11.89 3.27
CA ALA A 589 -25.73 -11.76 3.28
C ALA A 589 -25.02 -13.12 3.44
N ILE A 590 -25.52 -14.00 4.34
CA ILE A 590 -25.00 -15.37 4.50
C ILE A 590 -25.22 -16.21 3.24
N GLN A 591 -26.40 -16.13 2.62
CA GLN A 591 -26.68 -16.81 1.34
C GLN A 591 -25.67 -16.41 0.26
N TYR A 592 -25.43 -15.11 0.08
CA TYR A 592 -24.44 -14.62 -0.87
C TYR A 592 -23.03 -15.13 -0.55
N ALA A 593 -22.61 -15.09 0.71
CA ALA A 593 -21.29 -15.60 1.11
C ALA A 593 -21.14 -17.11 0.88
N LYS A 594 -22.18 -17.93 1.13
CA LYS A 594 -22.18 -19.39 0.81
C LYS A 594 -22.17 -19.62 -0.70
N GLN A 595 -22.92 -18.81 -1.48
CA GLN A 595 -22.91 -18.83 -2.96
C GLN A 595 -21.55 -18.44 -3.56
N PHE A 596 -20.78 -17.56 -2.92
CA PHE A 596 -19.43 -17.18 -3.37
C PHE A 596 -18.32 -18.06 -2.78
N GLY A 597 -18.68 -19.16 -2.09
CA GLY A 597 -17.73 -20.06 -1.44
C GLY A 597 -16.87 -19.41 -0.34
N MET A 598 -17.25 -18.21 0.13
CA MET A 598 -16.51 -17.43 1.13
C MET A 598 -16.70 -17.97 2.55
N VAL A 599 -17.81 -18.67 2.78
CA VAL A 599 -18.15 -19.40 4.01
C VAL A 599 -18.82 -20.73 3.63
N GLN A 600 -18.75 -21.70 4.54
CA GLN A 600 -19.30 -23.05 4.39
C GLN A 600 -20.31 -23.32 5.52
N GLU A 601 -21.08 -24.39 5.36
CA GLU A 601 -22.01 -24.88 6.38
C GLU A 601 -21.26 -25.22 7.69
N GLY A 602 -21.77 -24.73 8.82
CA GLY A 602 -21.12 -24.86 10.13
C GLY A 602 -20.12 -23.76 10.49
N ASP A 603 -19.72 -22.87 9.56
CA ASP A 603 -18.87 -21.71 9.89
C ASP A 603 -19.61 -20.74 10.81
N ASN A 604 -18.92 -20.18 11.82
CA ASN A 604 -19.43 -19.05 12.60
C ASN A 604 -19.19 -17.73 11.83
N VAL A 605 -20.15 -16.81 11.90
CA VAL A 605 -20.08 -15.49 11.26
C VAL A 605 -20.66 -14.40 12.15
N VAL A 606 -20.13 -13.18 12.04
CA VAL A 606 -20.67 -11.99 12.72
C VAL A 606 -21.21 -11.02 11.68
N VAL A 607 -22.52 -10.79 11.70
CA VAL A 607 -23.21 -9.88 10.77
C VAL A 607 -23.48 -8.54 11.44
N VAL A 608 -23.19 -7.45 10.74
CA VAL A 608 -23.21 -6.07 11.26
C VAL A 608 -23.92 -5.13 10.28
N ALA A 609 -24.80 -4.27 10.78
CA ALA A 609 -25.51 -3.28 9.96
C ALA A 609 -25.88 -2.01 10.76
N ARG A 610 -26.05 -0.89 10.04
CA ARG A 610 -26.87 0.24 10.51
C ARG A 610 -28.30 0.06 10.01
N GLU A 611 -29.26 0.35 10.87
CA GLU A 611 -30.69 0.06 10.67
C GLU A 611 -31.52 1.25 11.18
N SER A 612 -31.93 2.15 10.29
CA SER A 612 -32.91 3.19 10.59
C SER A 612 -34.32 2.60 10.63
N ALA A 613 -35.10 2.96 11.65
CA ALA A 613 -36.53 2.66 11.73
C ALA A 613 -37.34 3.93 12.03
N THR A 614 -38.46 4.10 11.34
CA THR A 614 -39.37 5.24 11.50
C THR A 614 -40.73 4.73 11.93
N GLU A 615 -41.23 5.26 13.04
CA GLU A 615 -42.56 4.97 13.57
C GLU A 615 -43.68 5.73 12.84
N SER A 616 -44.92 5.30 13.06
CA SER A 616 -46.10 5.86 12.39
C SER A 616 -46.40 7.34 12.71
N ASP A 617 -45.78 7.88 13.76
CA ASP A 617 -45.82 9.31 14.15
C ASP A 617 -44.70 10.15 13.52
N GLY A 618 -43.78 9.52 12.76
CA GLY A 618 -42.61 10.14 12.14
C GLY A 618 -41.33 10.07 12.98
N LEU A 619 -41.37 9.54 14.22
CA LEU A 619 -40.17 9.37 15.04
C LEU A 619 -39.20 8.39 14.37
N THR A 620 -38.02 8.87 14.00
CA THR A 620 -36.97 8.05 13.37
C THR A 620 -35.82 7.81 14.33
N ALA A 621 -35.38 6.56 14.45
CA ALA A 621 -34.27 6.13 15.29
C ALA A 621 -33.28 5.26 14.51
N ASP A 622 -31.99 5.58 14.64
CA ASP A 622 -30.89 4.94 13.93
C ASP A 622 -30.20 3.89 14.80
N PHE A 623 -30.63 2.63 14.67
CA PHE A 623 -30.01 1.50 15.36
C PHE A 623 -28.73 1.02 14.66
N ALA A 624 -27.91 0.28 15.41
CA ALA A 624 -26.77 -0.42 14.85
C ALA A 624 -26.77 -1.83 15.47
N THR A 625 -26.72 -2.88 14.65
CA THR A 625 -26.96 -4.25 15.11
C THR A 625 -25.74 -5.15 14.87
N MET A 626 -25.54 -6.07 15.81
CA MET A 626 -24.61 -7.19 15.70
C MET A 626 -25.40 -8.48 15.86
N LYS A 627 -25.23 -9.42 14.93
CA LYS A 627 -25.93 -10.71 14.89
C LYS A 627 -24.89 -11.81 14.68
N ILE A 628 -24.65 -12.63 15.69
CA ILE A 628 -23.77 -13.81 15.59
C ILE A 628 -24.62 -14.96 15.06
N ALA A 629 -24.13 -15.67 14.04
CA ALA A 629 -24.81 -16.82 13.45
C ALA A 629 -23.82 -17.95 13.14
N THR A 630 -24.34 -19.17 13.04
CA THR A 630 -23.67 -20.27 12.36
C THR A 630 -24.32 -20.44 10.99
N VAL A 631 -23.52 -20.64 9.95
CA VAL A 631 -23.99 -20.77 8.56
C VAL A 631 -24.77 -22.09 8.39
N PRO A 632 -26.06 -22.03 7.99
CA PRO A 632 -26.84 -23.21 7.61
C PRO A 632 -26.56 -23.62 6.16
#